data_AF-A0A183JUD8-F1
#
_entry.id   AF-A0A183JUD8-F1
#
_cell.length_a   1.000
_cell.length_b   1.000
_cell.length_c   1.000
_cell.angle_alpha   90.00
_cell.angle_beta   90.00
_cell.angle_gamma   90.00
#
_symmetry.space_group_name_H-M   'P 1'
#
loop_
_entity.id
_entity.type
_entity.pdbx_description
1 polymer ?
#
loop_
_entity_poly.entity_id
_entity_poly.type
_entity_poly.pdbx_seq_one_letter_code
_entity_poly.pdbx_strand_id
1 'polypeptide(L)' 'MLRKEIGQSLRKDREAWWSEHANELEAAAASGNYRKLFQLIRATGSKKSGVSETICEDDGMPITNIHRRLGRWAEFFEG' A
#
# COMPACT_ATOMS: atom_id res chain seq x y z
N MET A 1 9.92 21.68 -21.83
CA MET A 1 9.74 22.34 -20.52
C MET A 1 8.51 21.81 -19.80
N LEU A 2 7.34 21.82 -20.43
CA LEU A 2 6.05 21.39 -19.86
C LEU A 2 6.07 20.07 -19.06
N ARG A 3 6.68 18.99 -19.55
CA ARG A 3 6.77 17.71 -18.80
C ARG A 3 7.54 17.83 -17.48
N LYS A 4 8.57 18.67 -17.42
CA LYS A 4 9.36 18.90 -16.19
C LYS A 4 8.56 19.73 -15.18
N GLU A 5 7.84 20.75 -15.65
CA GLU A 5 6.97 21.58 -14.82
C GLU A 5 5.82 20.77 -14.21
N ILE A 6 5.15 19.94 -15.01
CA ILE A 6 4.11 19.01 -14.53
C ILE A 6 4.69 18.03 -13.50
N GLY A 7 5.88 17.49 -13.75
CA GLY A 7 6.55 16.61 -12.79
C GLY A 7 6.87 17.31 -11.46
N GLN A 8 7.22 18.60 -11.49
CA GLN A 8 7.47 19.40 -10.30
C GLN A 8 6.18 19.77 -9.56
N SER A 9 5.11 20.14 -10.26
CA SER A 9 3.82 20.45 -9.63
C SER A 9 3.27 19.21 -8.92
N LEU A 10 3.28 18.05 -9.58
CA LEU A 10 2.82 16.79 -8.97
C LEU A 10 3.62 16.39 -7.73
N ARG A 11 4.93 16.68 -7.69
CA ARG A 11 5.75 16.47 -6.49
C ARG A 11 5.34 17.40 -5.35
N LYS A 12 5.14 18.69 -5.65
CA LYS A 12 4.68 19.67 -4.65
C LYS A 12 3.30 19.30 -4.10
N ASP A 13 2.37 18.92 -4.96
CA ASP A 13 1.02 18.51 -4.55
C ASP A 13 1.08 17.27 -3.65
N ARG A 14 1.93 16.30 -4.02
CA ARG A 14 2.16 15.11 -3.21
C ARG A 14 2.79 15.44 -1.85
N GLU A 15 3.81 16.30 -1.81
CA GLU A 15 4.47 16.73 -0.57
C GLU A 15 3.50 17.48 0.36
N ALA A 16 2.68 18.38 -0.20
CA ALA A 16 1.65 19.09 0.54
C ALA A 16 0.64 18.11 1.15
N TRP A 17 0.14 17.16 0.35
CA TRP A 17 -0.80 16.15 0.81
C TRP A 17 -0.23 15.28 1.95
N TRP A 18 1.02 14.82 1.83
CA TRP A 18 1.68 14.03 2.89
C TRP A 18 1.91 14.84 4.17
N SER A 19 2.24 16.13 4.04
CA SER A 19 2.45 17.01 5.19
C SER A 19 1.15 17.23 5.96
N GLU A 20 0.04 17.48 5.26
CA GLU A 20 -1.28 17.61 5.87
C GLU A 20 -1.70 16.31 6.58
N HIS A 21 -1.53 15.16 5.91
CA HIS A 21 -1.84 13.86 6.50
C HIS A 21 -1.02 13.53 7.76
N ALA A 22 0.26 13.90 7.78
CA ALA A 22 1.12 13.71 8.95
C ALA A 22 0.61 14.53 10.14
N ASN A 23 0.29 15.81 9.92
CA ASN A 23 -0.27 16.68 10.96
C ASN A 23 -1.58 16.11 11.54
N GLU A 24 -2.45 15.55 10.69
CA GLU A 24 -3.70 14.93 11.17
C GLU A 24 -3.47 13.67 12.00
N LEU A 25 -2.51 12.83 11.60
CA LEU A 25 -2.12 11.63 12.35
C LEU A 25 -1.58 12.00 13.73
N GLU A 26 -0.68 12.99 13.80
CA GLU A 26 -0.11 13.50 15.04
C GLU A 26 -1.19 14.07 15.97
N ALA A 27 -2.11 14.89 15.44
CA ALA A 27 -3.22 15.43 16.21
C ALA A 27 -4.18 14.34 16.73
N ALA A 28 -4.47 13.32 15.93
CA ALA A 28 -5.30 12.19 16.34
C ALA A 28 -4.62 11.36 17.45
N ALA A 29 -3.31 11.14 17.35
CA ALA A 29 -2.55 10.44 18.38
C ALA A 29 -2.47 11.25 19.68
N ALA A 30 -2.17 12.55 19.59
CA ALA A 30 -2.06 13.44 20.75
C ALA A 30 -3.39 13.61 21.50
N SER A 31 -4.52 13.59 20.78
CA SER A 31 -5.86 13.65 21.38
C SER A 31 -6.38 12.30 21.90
N GLY A 32 -5.62 11.21 21.72
CA GLY A 32 -6.07 9.85 22.08
C GLY A 32 -7.23 9.33 21.21
N ASN A 33 -7.50 9.97 20.06
CA ASN A 33 -8.56 9.55 19.14
C ASN A 33 -8.08 8.41 18.23
N TYR A 34 -7.93 7.22 18.82
CA TYR A 34 -7.44 6.04 18.11
C TYR A 34 -8.37 5.58 16.98
N ARG A 35 -9.68 5.90 17.03
CA ARG A 35 -10.61 5.61 15.94
C ARG A 35 -10.25 6.42 14.69
N LYS A 36 -10.04 7.73 14.84
CA LYS A 36 -9.61 8.61 13.75
C LYS A 36 -8.22 8.21 13.26
N LEU A 37 -7.29 7.92 14.18
CA LEU A 37 -5.95 7.46 13.84
C LEU A 37 -5.98 6.18 12.97
N PHE A 38 -6.78 5.19 13.35
CA PHE A 38 -6.94 3.96 12.57
C PHE A 38 -7.51 4.21 11.17
N GLN A 39 -8.49 5.11 11.04
CA GLN A 39 -9.06 5.48 9.74
C GLN A 39 -8.02 6.16 8.84
N LEU A 40 -7.20 7.07 9.40
CA LEU A 40 -6.11 7.73 8.68
C LEU A 40 -5.03 6.74 8.23
N ILE A 41 -4.64 5.80 9.09
CA ILE A 41 -3.70 4.72 8.73
C ILE A 41 -4.27 3.84 7.62
N ARG A 42 -5.57 3.53 7.66
CA ARG A 42 -6.25 2.77 6.60
C ARG A 42 -6.33 3.52 5.27
N ALA A 43 -6.49 4.83 5.30
CA ALA A 43 -6.58 5.68 4.11
C ALA A 43 -5.21 5.94 3.46
N THR A 44 -4.16 6.07 4.28
CA THR A 44 -2.75 6.24 3.84
C THR A 44 -2.07 4.93 3.49
N GLY A 45 -2.48 3.84 4.13
CA GLY A 45 -2.11 2.50 3.74
C GLY A 45 -2.47 2.32 2.28
N SER A 46 -1.54 1.75 1.51
CA SER A 46 -1.80 1.33 0.14
C SER A 46 -3.17 0.66 0.12
N LYS A 47 -4.11 1.14 -0.73
CA LYS A 47 -5.21 0.28 -1.22
C LYS A 47 -4.50 -1.03 -1.47
N LYS A 48 -4.83 -2.10 -0.72
CA LYS A 48 -4.19 -3.40 -0.85
C LYS A 48 -3.97 -3.55 -2.35
N SER A 49 -2.73 -3.45 -2.82
CA SER A 49 -2.46 -3.98 -4.13
C SER A 49 -2.97 -5.39 -3.94
N GLY A 50 -4.05 -5.76 -4.65
CA GLY A 50 -4.47 -7.15 -4.69
C GLY A 50 -3.16 -7.89 -4.87
N VAL A 51 -2.80 -8.67 -3.84
CA VAL A 51 -1.44 -9.17 -3.56
C VAL A 51 -0.73 -9.30 -4.89
N SER A 52 0.48 -8.74 -5.08
CA SER A 52 1.18 -8.98 -6.36
C SER A 52 1.26 -10.50 -6.55
N GLU A 53 0.42 -11.01 -7.43
CA GLU A 53 -0.13 -12.35 -7.32
C GLU A 53 0.51 -13.32 -8.30
N THR A 54 1.65 -12.94 -8.87
CA THR A 54 2.41 -13.82 -9.76
C THR A 54 3.21 -14.82 -8.93
N ILE A 55 2.51 -15.57 -8.06
CA ILE A 55 3.00 -16.87 -7.62
C ILE A 55 2.83 -17.76 -8.83
N CYS A 56 3.94 -18.28 -9.33
CA CYS A 56 3.94 -19.19 -10.45
C CYS A 56 4.14 -20.63 -9.98
N GLU A 57 3.66 -21.56 -10.79
CA GLU A 57 4.12 -22.95 -10.71
C GLU A 57 5.60 -23.03 -11.14
N ASP A 58 6.19 -24.21 -11.00
CA ASP A 58 7.56 -24.52 -11.45
C ASP A 58 7.78 -24.29 -12.95
N ASP A 59 6.72 -24.41 -13.76
CA ASP A 59 6.70 -24.10 -15.18
C ASP A 59 6.68 -22.59 -15.51
N GLY A 60 6.61 -21.73 -14.49
CA GLY A 60 6.56 -20.27 -14.63
C GLY A 60 5.18 -19.69 -14.94
N MET A 61 4.14 -20.52 -15.03
CA MET A 61 2.77 -20.06 -15.28
C MET A 61 2.13 -19.48 -14.02
N PRO A 62 1.43 -18.33 -14.13
CA PRO A 62 0.80 -17.70 -12.97
C PRO A 62 -0.37 -18.52 -12.44
N ILE A 63 -0.42 -18.69 -11.12
CA ILE A 63 -1.49 -19.43 -10.47
C ILE A 63 -2.71 -18.53 -10.30
N THR A 64 -3.78 -18.82 -11.03
CA THR A 64 -5.03 -18.04 -10.98
C THR A 64 -5.97 -18.45 -9.86
N ASN A 65 -5.80 -19.65 -9.29
CA ASN A 65 -6.64 -20.19 -8.23
C ASN A 65 -6.12 -19.83 -6.83
N ILE A 66 -6.98 -19.23 -5.99
CA ILE A 66 -6.60 -18.76 -4.64
C ILE A 66 -6.20 -19.89 -3.68
N HIS A 67 -6.87 -21.05 -3.71
CA HIS A 67 -6.54 -22.17 -2.84
C HIS A 67 -5.19 -22.76 -3.19
N ARG A 68 -4.90 -22.87 -4.50
CA ARG A 68 -3.60 -23.35 -4.99
C ARG A 68 -2.45 -22.41 -4.58
N ARG A 69 -2.69 -21.10 -4.65
CA ARG A 69 -1.71 -20.10 -4.20
C ARG A 69 -1.39 -20.19 -2.72
N LEU A 70 -2.39 -20.44 -1.88
CA LEU A 70 -2.18 -20.66 -0.45
C LEU A 70 -1.36 -21.93 -0.19
N GLY A 71 -1.60 -23.01 -0.96
CA GLY A 71 -0.80 -24.23 -0.90
C GLY A 71 0.67 -23.99 -1.23
N ARG A 72 0.97 -23.26 -2.32
CA ARG A 72 2.36 -22.93 -2.69
C ARG A 72 3.08 -22.06 -1.67
N TRP A 73 2.35 -21.18 -0.97
CA TRP A 73 2.92 -20.44 0.16
C TRP A 73 3.29 -21.37 1.32
N ALA A 74 2.46 -22.38 1.62
CA ALA A 74 2.75 -23.33 2.70
C ALA A 74 4.00 -24.17 2.39
N GLU A 75 4.12 -24.68 1.16
CA GLU A 75 5.31 -25.43 0.71
C GLU A 75 6.62 -24.67 0.92
N PHE A 76 6.62 -23.34 0.75
CA PHE A 76 7.80 -22.50 0.96
C PHE A 76 8.25 -22.45 2.42
N PHE A 77 7.34 -22.61 3.37
CA PHE A 77 7.63 -22.54 4.81
C PHE A 77 7.81 -23.91 5.48
N GLU A 78 7.47 -25.00 4.79
CA GLU A 78 7.61 -26.38 5.29
C GLU A 78 8.90 -27.07 4.81
N GLY A 79 9.72 -26.39 4.00
CA GLY A 79 11.03 -26.85 3.51
C GLY A 79 12.21 -26.50 4.41
#